data_AF-A0A9D9RRH4-F1
#
_entry.id   AF-A0A9D9RRH4-F1
#
_cell.length_a   1.000
_cell.length_b   1.000
_cell.length_c   1.000
_cell.angle_alpha   90.00
_cell.angle_beta   90.00
_cell.angle_gamma   90.00
#
_symmetry.space_group_name_H-M   'P 1'
#
loop_
_entity.id
_entity.type
_entity.pdbx_description
1 polymer ?
#
loop_
_entity_poly.entity_id
_entity_poly.type
_entity_poly.pdbx_seq_one_letter_code
_entity_poly.pdbx_strand_id
1 'polypeptide(L)'
;MSVAIKIRQVKKMFREMRKVRVSDYENFLSKKYKFGNPDNSFIIRHYDDDVVRQEMLWAYPNDKEALAGRGFGVTADGHFKYELLLPTPATEDDMEDFMKFACELAKYMRATEIEIDGKFVAIKDIESKKEIVNQMQELNKNQLENLIGNYERAGVFTGSFHPVYLPRDEYNKIKNAKSEDVMAIFAGLLDKFQIRDIEKYTFMEPMFYQNRENQRIQGVYTFEEGKVSIIPKEPYIPANIRLKADTLIDEWMVVFNIKGRKPKSPLVVPYYEFENAISRGIFKDFDDMHYIGEGFDKDKIREYFNHIDSIKESLDSLETLEHLGLDIN
;
A
#
# COMPACT_ATOMS: atom_id res chain seq x y z
N MET A 1 -11.97 -3.04 -5.13
CA MET A 1 -12.75 -4.29 -5.25
C MET A 1 -11.75 -5.44 -5.31
N SER A 2 -12.16 -6.70 -5.11
CA SER A 2 -11.23 -7.85 -5.17
C SER A 2 -11.89 -9.11 -5.73
N VAL A 3 -11.07 -10.00 -6.30
CA VAL A 3 -11.45 -11.36 -6.66
C VAL A 3 -11.12 -12.28 -5.48
N ALA A 4 -12.07 -13.13 -5.07
CA ALA A 4 -11.91 -14.01 -3.93
C ALA A 4 -11.92 -15.50 -4.34
N ILE A 5 -10.90 -16.24 -3.93
CA ILE A 5 -10.84 -17.71 -4.05
C ILE A 5 -10.86 -18.30 -2.65
N LYS A 6 -11.85 -19.14 -2.36
CA LYS A 6 -11.93 -19.90 -1.12
C LYS A 6 -11.49 -21.34 -1.36
N ILE A 7 -10.42 -21.74 -0.70
CA ILE A 7 -9.91 -23.11 -0.75
C ILE A 7 -10.46 -23.85 0.46
N ARG A 8 -11.18 -24.94 0.23
CA ARG A 8 -11.76 -25.77 1.28
C ARG A 8 -11.36 -27.22 1.13
N GLN A 9 -11.01 -27.86 2.24
CA GLN A 9 -10.93 -29.32 2.27
C GLN A 9 -12.34 -29.91 2.30
N VAL A 10 -12.62 -30.83 1.39
CA VAL A 10 -13.85 -31.63 1.41
C VAL A 10 -13.55 -32.95 2.12
N LYS A 11 -14.27 -33.24 3.21
CA LYS A 11 -14.15 -34.51 3.94
C LYS A 11 -14.59 -35.65 3.03
N LYS A 12 -13.65 -36.45 2.54
CA LYS A 12 -13.96 -37.73 1.87
C LYS A 12 -13.93 -38.86 2.90
N MET A 13 -14.81 -39.86 2.74
CA MET A 13 -15.05 -40.96 3.70
C MET A 13 -13.78 -41.65 4.27
N PHE A 14 -12.64 -41.57 3.58
CA PHE A 14 -11.39 -42.24 3.96
C PHE A 14 -10.15 -41.32 4.02
N ARG A 15 -10.33 -39.99 4.01
CA ARG A 15 -9.21 -39.03 4.13
C ARG A 15 -9.42 -38.13 5.33
N GLU A 16 -8.49 -38.19 6.28
CA GLU A 16 -8.42 -37.22 7.37
C GLU A 16 -8.15 -35.83 6.80
N MET A 17 -8.95 -34.86 7.26
CA MET A 17 -8.73 -33.45 6.95
C MET A 17 -7.46 -33.00 7.66
N ARG A 18 -6.56 -32.37 6.91
CA ARG A 18 -5.33 -31.84 7.48
C ARG A 18 -5.65 -30.51 8.12
N LYS A 19 -5.66 -30.46 9.46
CA LYS A 19 -5.66 -29.19 10.18
C LYS A 19 -4.40 -28.44 9.79
N VAL A 20 -4.54 -27.19 9.34
CA VAL A 20 -3.40 -26.39 8.92
C VAL A 20 -3.18 -25.29 9.95
N ARG A 21 -1.99 -25.28 10.56
CA ARG A 21 -1.57 -24.17 11.43
C ARG A 21 -0.87 -23.11 10.60
N VAL A 22 -0.89 -21.86 11.08
CA VAL A 22 -0.19 -20.73 10.46
C VAL A 22 1.29 -21.06 10.22
N SER A 23 1.95 -21.71 11.19
CA SER A 23 3.34 -22.16 11.09
C SER A 23 3.60 -23.26 10.06
N ASP A 24 2.59 -24.08 9.71
CA ASP A 24 2.71 -25.09 8.64
C ASP A 24 2.74 -24.43 7.26
N TYR A 25 2.27 -23.19 7.16
CA TYR A 25 2.17 -22.40 5.93
C TYR A 25 3.38 -21.47 5.75
N GLU A 26 3.85 -20.81 6.80
CA GLU A 26 5.14 -20.08 6.80
C GLU A 26 6.29 -20.98 6.33
N ASN A 27 6.30 -22.24 6.77
CA ASN A 27 7.26 -23.26 6.33
C ASN A 27 7.09 -23.74 4.89
N PHE A 28 5.89 -23.65 4.32
CA PHE A 28 5.64 -23.94 2.91
C PHE A 28 6.21 -22.82 2.03
N LEU A 29 6.03 -21.56 2.45
CA LEU A 29 6.47 -20.38 1.72
C LEU A 29 7.98 -20.11 1.85
N SER A 30 8.56 -20.34 3.03
CA SER A 30 9.98 -20.06 3.31
C SER A 30 10.97 -20.80 2.42
N LYS A 31 10.53 -21.89 1.79
CA LYS A 31 11.33 -22.69 0.87
C LYS A 31 11.40 -22.11 -0.54
N LYS A 32 10.49 -21.22 -0.90
CA LYS A 32 10.35 -20.67 -2.26
C LYS A 32 10.45 -19.15 -2.32
N TYR A 33 10.28 -18.46 -1.20
CA TYR A 33 10.13 -17.00 -1.15
C TYR A 33 10.97 -16.40 -0.02
N LYS A 34 11.52 -15.19 -0.24
CA LYS A 34 12.18 -14.39 0.80
C LYS A 34 11.15 -13.48 1.47
N PHE A 35 11.19 -13.40 2.80
CA PHE A 35 10.31 -12.54 3.59
C PHE A 35 10.98 -11.19 3.88
N GLY A 36 10.31 -10.09 3.55
CA GLY A 36 10.50 -8.77 4.17
C GLY A 36 9.30 -8.44 5.04
N ASN A 37 9.49 -7.71 6.14
CA ASN A 37 8.43 -7.43 7.12
C ASN A 37 8.34 -5.93 7.44
N PRO A 38 7.47 -5.18 6.76
CA PRO A 38 6.88 -3.97 7.29
C PRO A 38 5.53 -4.32 7.93
N ASP A 39 5.43 -4.14 9.25
CA ASP A 39 4.17 -4.01 9.99
C ASP A 39 3.09 -5.09 9.72
N ASN A 40 3.39 -6.36 10.06
CA ASN A 40 2.46 -7.50 9.96
C ASN A 40 2.00 -7.84 8.53
N SER A 41 2.67 -7.29 7.53
CA SER A 41 2.59 -7.71 6.13
C SER A 41 3.90 -8.37 5.73
N PHE A 42 3.83 -9.41 4.91
CA PHE A 42 4.99 -10.10 4.40
C PHE A 42 5.12 -9.79 2.92
N ILE A 43 6.26 -9.25 2.51
CA ILE A 43 6.54 -9.04 1.08
C ILE A 43 7.26 -10.27 0.56
N ILE A 44 6.68 -10.92 -0.45
CA ILE A 44 7.30 -11.98 -1.22
C ILE A 44 7.95 -11.34 -2.45
N ARG A 45 9.27 -11.42 -2.55
CA ARG A 45 10.03 -10.95 -3.73
C ARG A 45 10.46 -12.14 -4.58
N HIS A 46 10.12 -12.12 -5.87
CA HIS A 46 10.68 -13.04 -6.86
C HIS A 46 11.97 -12.44 -7.43
N TYR A 47 13.08 -13.17 -7.28
CA TYR A 47 14.38 -12.81 -7.84
C TYR A 47 14.61 -13.70 -9.06
N ASP A 48 14.67 -13.07 -10.23
CA ASP A 48 15.10 -13.73 -11.48
C ASP A 48 16.33 -12.95 -11.97
N ASP A 49 17.49 -13.62 -12.05
CA ASP A 49 18.77 -13.07 -12.51
C ASP A 49 19.13 -11.68 -11.92
N ASP A 50 19.14 -11.54 -10.60
CA ASP A 50 19.46 -10.29 -9.85
C ASP A 50 18.54 -9.09 -10.12
N VAL A 51 17.46 -9.27 -10.90
CA VAL A 51 16.41 -8.26 -11.09
C VAL A 51 15.21 -8.60 -10.20
N VAL A 52 14.89 -7.71 -9.26
CA VAL A 52 13.62 -7.78 -8.50
C VAL A 52 12.49 -7.45 -9.46
N ARG A 53 11.78 -8.46 -9.96
CA ARG A 53 10.74 -8.26 -10.98
C ARG A 53 9.33 -8.11 -10.39
N GLN A 54 9.07 -8.56 -9.18
CA GLN A 54 7.73 -8.54 -8.59
C GLN A 54 7.80 -8.48 -7.06
N GLU A 55 6.92 -7.67 -6.48
CA GLU A 55 6.63 -7.69 -5.05
C GLU A 55 5.19 -8.12 -4.86
N MET A 56 5.01 -9.26 -4.19
CA MET A 56 3.72 -9.80 -3.80
C MET A 56 3.51 -9.44 -2.33
N LEU A 57 2.46 -8.67 -2.03
CA LEU A 57 2.12 -8.29 -0.67
C LEU A 57 1.19 -9.32 -0.03
N TRP A 58 1.65 -9.95 1.06
CA TRP A 58 0.84 -10.76 1.96
C TRP A 58 0.48 -9.93 3.19
N ALA A 59 -0.67 -9.26 3.18
CA ALA A 59 -1.25 -8.72 4.41
C ALA A 59 -2.00 -9.84 5.15
N TYR A 60 -1.94 -9.85 6.48
CA TYR A 60 -2.78 -10.66 7.36
C TYR A 60 -4.00 -9.81 7.76
N PRO A 61 -5.07 -9.72 6.96
CA PRO A 61 -6.15 -8.83 7.28
C PRO A 61 -7.10 -9.62 8.17
N ASN A 62 -7.05 -9.36 9.48
CA ASN A 62 -8.27 -9.50 10.27
C ASN A 62 -9.38 -8.57 9.73
N ASP A 63 -9.02 -7.63 8.85
CA ASP A 63 -9.92 -6.71 8.17
C ASP A 63 -9.81 -6.84 6.64
N LYS A 64 -10.80 -7.48 6.01
CA LYS A 64 -10.83 -7.74 4.55
C LYS A 64 -10.75 -6.47 3.68
N GLU A 65 -10.88 -5.30 4.29
CA GLU A 65 -10.87 -3.99 3.64
C GLU A 65 -9.45 -3.41 3.41
N ALA A 66 -8.38 -4.02 3.95
CA ALA A 66 -7.04 -3.42 4.00
C ALA A 66 -6.00 -3.99 3.01
N LEU A 67 -6.42 -4.56 1.88
CA LEU A 67 -5.47 -4.94 0.83
C LEU A 67 -5.11 -3.72 -0.04
N ALA A 68 -4.02 -3.05 0.30
CA ALA A 68 -3.40 -2.00 -0.51
C ALA A 68 -2.05 -2.51 -1.02
N GLY A 69 -1.90 -2.68 -2.35
CA GLY A 69 -0.65 -3.15 -2.95
C GLY A 69 -0.82 -4.22 -4.04
N ARG A 70 0.29 -4.49 -4.75
CA ARG A 70 0.39 -5.54 -5.78
C ARG A 70 0.50 -6.90 -5.09
N GLY A 71 -0.03 -7.94 -5.73
CA GLY A 71 -0.09 -9.28 -5.17
C GLY A 71 -1.47 -9.61 -4.59
N PHE A 72 -1.53 -10.50 -3.60
CA PHE A 72 -2.80 -10.99 -3.08
C PHE A 72 -2.74 -11.31 -1.58
N GLY A 73 -3.84 -11.04 -0.89
CA GLY A 73 -4.02 -11.38 0.51
C GLY A 73 -4.38 -12.84 0.72
N VAL A 74 -3.99 -13.39 1.88
CA VAL A 74 -4.38 -14.73 2.31
C VAL A 74 -4.90 -14.66 3.74
N THR A 75 -6.13 -15.13 3.93
CA THR A 75 -6.74 -15.26 5.26
C THR A 75 -7.00 -16.74 5.56
N ALA A 76 -6.83 -17.12 6.82
CA ALA A 76 -7.06 -18.49 7.28
C ALA A 76 -8.02 -18.47 8.47
N ASP A 77 -9.05 -19.32 8.45
CA ASP A 77 -10.05 -19.40 9.53
C ASP A 77 -9.60 -20.26 10.73
N GLY A 78 -8.33 -20.67 10.76
CA GLY A 78 -7.76 -21.49 11.84
C GLY A 78 -8.18 -22.97 11.84
N HIS A 79 -9.00 -23.40 10.87
CA HIS A 79 -9.50 -24.76 10.79
C HIS A 79 -9.09 -25.46 9.49
N PHE A 80 -9.79 -25.17 8.39
CA PHE A 80 -9.69 -25.94 7.14
C PHE A 80 -9.95 -25.08 5.89
N LYS A 81 -10.07 -23.75 6.04
CA LYS A 81 -10.36 -22.86 4.92
C LYS A 81 -9.30 -21.78 4.81
N TYR A 82 -8.86 -21.56 3.58
CA TYR A 82 -8.11 -20.37 3.19
C TYR A 82 -8.98 -19.55 2.25
N GLU A 83 -8.90 -18.24 2.38
CA GLU A 83 -9.49 -17.30 1.44
C GLU A 83 -8.37 -16.42 0.91
N LEU A 84 -8.15 -16.54 -0.39
CA LEU A 84 -7.21 -15.74 -1.17
C LEU A 84 -7.97 -14.58 -1.78
N LEU A 85 -7.38 -13.39 -1.72
CA LEU A 85 -8.00 -12.15 -2.17
C LEU A 85 -7.02 -11.41 -3.08
N LEU A 86 -7.35 -11.33 -4.37
CA LEU A 86 -6.60 -10.53 -5.33
C LEU A 86 -7.27 -9.15 -5.45
N PRO A 87 -6.62 -8.05 -5.04
CA PRO A 87 -7.10 -6.70 -5.32
C PRO A 87 -7.24 -6.50 -6.82
N THR A 88 -8.33 -5.87 -7.25
CA THR A 88 -8.54 -5.54 -8.65
C THR A 88 -8.74 -4.03 -8.81
N PRO A 89 -8.20 -3.43 -9.88
CA PRO A 89 -7.53 -4.09 -11.01
C PRO A 89 -6.12 -4.62 -10.71
N ALA A 90 -5.67 -5.64 -11.44
CA ALA A 90 -4.39 -6.35 -11.27
C ALA A 90 -3.65 -6.56 -12.61
N THR A 91 -2.35 -6.89 -12.63
CA THR A 91 -1.69 -7.26 -13.90
C THR A 91 -2.02 -8.68 -14.33
N GLU A 92 -1.76 -9.03 -15.60
CA GLU A 92 -1.88 -10.42 -16.06
C GLU A 92 -0.99 -11.36 -15.25
N ASP A 93 0.26 -10.95 -15.02
CA ASP A 93 1.20 -11.69 -14.18
C ASP A 93 0.66 -11.91 -12.76
N ASP A 94 0.06 -10.89 -12.13
CA ASP A 94 -0.51 -11.03 -10.78
C ASP A 94 -1.66 -12.06 -10.74
N MET A 95 -2.47 -12.11 -11.81
CA MET A 95 -3.56 -13.08 -11.93
C MET A 95 -3.02 -14.50 -12.14
N GLU A 96 -1.98 -14.66 -12.96
CA GLU A 96 -1.31 -15.95 -13.17
C GLU A 96 -0.67 -16.47 -11.87
N ASP A 97 0.06 -15.60 -11.16
CA ASP A 97 0.69 -15.92 -9.89
C ASP A 97 -0.35 -16.25 -8.81
N PHE A 98 -1.44 -15.50 -8.73
CA PHE A 98 -2.56 -15.78 -7.83
C PHE A 98 -3.16 -17.16 -8.08
N MET A 99 -3.42 -17.51 -9.34
CA MET A 99 -4.00 -18.81 -9.72
C MET A 99 -3.04 -19.97 -9.48
N LYS A 100 -1.77 -19.79 -9.83
CA LYS A 100 -0.70 -20.76 -9.55
C LYS A 100 -0.58 -21.00 -8.06
N PHE A 101 -0.58 -19.93 -7.26
CA PHE A 101 -0.55 -19.99 -5.82
C PHE A 101 -1.75 -20.75 -5.24
N ALA A 102 -2.96 -20.42 -5.69
CA ALA A 102 -4.18 -21.09 -5.27
C ALA A 102 -4.12 -22.61 -5.53
N CYS A 103 -3.63 -23.02 -6.69
CA CYS A 103 -3.44 -24.43 -7.03
C CYS A 103 -2.42 -25.13 -6.14
N GLU A 104 -1.26 -24.51 -5.91
CA GLU A 104 -0.21 -25.07 -5.04
C GLU A 104 -0.70 -25.23 -3.60
N LEU A 105 -1.40 -24.22 -3.07
CA LEU A 105 -1.98 -24.26 -1.73
C LEU A 105 -3.06 -25.34 -1.62
N ALA A 106 -3.94 -25.44 -2.61
CA ALA A 106 -4.98 -26.47 -2.64
C ALA A 106 -4.39 -27.90 -2.67
N LYS A 107 -3.32 -28.13 -3.43
CA LYS A 107 -2.55 -29.39 -3.42
C LYS A 107 -1.92 -29.67 -2.06
N TYR A 108 -1.28 -28.68 -1.45
CA TYR A 108 -0.66 -28.81 -0.12
C TYR A 108 -1.68 -29.20 0.95
N MET A 109 -2.87 -28.61 0.87
CA MET A 109 -4.02 -28.92 1.72
C MET A 109 -4.70 -30.25 1.40
N ARG A 110 -4.33 -30.90 0.29
CA ARG A 110 -5.03 -32.08 -0.26
C ARG A 110 -6.52 -31.80 -0.51
N ALA A 111 -6.86 -30.56 -0.81
CA ALA A 111 -8.19 -30.19 -1.28
C ALA A 111 -8.45 -30.88 -2.64
N THR A 112 -9.72 -31.02 -3.02
CA THR A 112 -10.10 -31.55 -4.34
C THR A 112 -10.79 -30.51 -5.20
N GLU A 113 -11.31 -29.46 -4.58
CA GLU A 113 -12.08 -28.39 -5.19
C GLU A 113 -11.70 -27.06 -4.54
N ILE A 114 -11.87 -25.96 -5.28
CA ILE A 114 -11.81 -24.59 -4.78
C ILE A 114 -13.10 -23.88 -5.15
N GLU A 115 -13.55 -22.96 -4.31
CA GLU A 115 -14.71 -22.11 -4.53
C GLU A 115 -14.23 -20.77 -5.10
N ILE A 116 -14.68 -20.42 -6.31
CA ILE A 116 -14.41 -19.14 -6.99
C ILE A 116 -15.78 -18.49 -7.22
N ASP A 117 -16.01 -17.29 -6.68
CA ASP A 117 -17.29 -16.58 -6.77
C ASP A 117 -18.52 -17.45 -6.46
N GLY A 118 -18.41 -18.29 -5.43
CA GLY A 118 -19.48 -19.18 -4.97
C GLY A 118 -19.67 -20.46 -5.78
N LYS A 119 -18.87 -20.70 -6.84
CA LYS A 119 -18.87 -21.94 -7.62
C LYS A 119 -17.69 -22.83 -7.25
N PHE A 120 -17.96 -24.12 -7.00
CA PHE A 120 -16.92 -25.11 -6.76
C PHE A 120 -16.35 -25.64 -8.07
N VAL A 121 -15.03 -25.61 -8.19
CA VAL A 121 -14.28 -26.08 -9.37
C VAL A 121 -13.24 -27.09 -8.91
N ALA A 122 -13.14 -28.24 -9.58
CA ALA A 122 -12.14 -29.24 -9.23
C ALA A 122 -10.74 -28.76 -9.62
N ILE A 123 -9.74 -29.01 -8.75
CA ILE A 123 -8.36 -28.52 -8.96
C ILE A 123 -7.78 -29.00 -10.29
N LYS A 124 -8.03 -30.28 -10.64
CA LYS A 124 -7.62 -30.86 -11.93
C LYS A 124 -8.16 -30.11 -13.16
N ASP A 125 -9.30 -29.45 -13.01
CA ASP A 125 -9.98 -28.72 -14.07
C ASP A 125 -9.49 -27.26 -14.11
N ILE A 126 -8.73 -26.80 -13.12
CA ILE A 126 -8.17 -25.44 -13.07
C ILE A 126 -6.79 -25.40 -13.75
N GLU A 127 -5.97 -26.43 -13.53
CA GLU A 127 -4.63 -26.54 -14.14
C GLU A 127 -4.67 -26.58 -15.68
N SER A 128 -5.81 -26.90 -16.26
CA SER A 128 -6.01 -27.05 -17.71
C SER A 128 -6.85 -25.92 -18.33
N LYS A 129 -7.42 -25.00 -17.55
CA LYS A 129 -8.39 -24.01 -18.04
C LYS A 129 -7.84 -22.59 -18.09
N LYS A 130 -7.38 -22.19 -19.29
CA LYS A 130 -7.27 -20.78 -19.71
C LYS A 130 -8.56 -19.98 -19.46
N GLU A 131 -9.70 -20.66 -19.45
CA GLU A 131 -11.04 -20.07 -19.27
C GLU A 131 -11.21 -19.29 -17.95
N ILE A 132 -10.59 -19.74 -16.85
CA ILE A 132 -10.68 -19.05 -15.55
C ILE A 132 -9.85 -17.78 -15.54
N VAL A 133 -8.63 -17.85 -16.12
CA VAL A 133 -7.77 -16.68 -16.31
C VAL A 133 -8.45 -15.67 -17.22
N ASN A 134 -9.05 -16.11 -18.32
CA ASN A 134 -9.80 -15.25 -19.23
C ASN A 134 -10.99 -14.55 -18.54
N GLN A 135 -11.73 -15.25 -17.67
CA GLN A 135 -12.82 -14.64 -16.89
C GLN A 135 -12.30 -13.58 -15.91
N MET A 136 -11.17 -13.86 -15.24
CA MET A 136 -10.52 -12.86 -14.38
C MET A 136 -10.04 -11.65 -15.18
N GLN A 137 -9.44 -11.86 -16.36
CA GLN A 137 -9.03 -10.80 -17.27
C GLN A 137 -10.20 -9.93 -17.73
N GLU A 138 -11.35 -10.54 -18.06
CA GLU A 138 -12.56 -9.81 -18.46
C GLU A 138 -13.14 -8.98 -17.30
N LEU A 139 -13.20 -9.55 -16.09
CA LEU A 139 -13.59 -8.81 -14.88
C LEU A 139 -12.65 -7.63 -14.60
N ASN A 140 -11.35 -7.87 -14.72
CA ASN A 140 -10.31 -6.91 -14.47
C ASN A 140 -10.36 -5.74 -15.46
N LYS A 141 -10.54 -6.04 -16.76
CA LYS A 141 -10.79 -5.06 -17.80
C LYS A 141 -12.04 -4.23 -17.51
N ASN A 142 -13.17 -4.87 -17.19
CA ASN A 142 -14.41 -4.16 -16.87
C ASN A 142 -14.25 -3.23 -15.65
N GLN A 143 -13.48 -3.65 -14.65
CA GLN A 143 -13.20 -2.82 -13.49
C GLN A 143 -12.28 -1.65 -13.83
N LEU A 144 -11.26 -1.87 -14.64
CA LEU A 144 -10.37 -0.81 -15.10
C LEU A 144 -11.13 0.22 -15.95
N GLU A 145 -12.00 -0.21 -16.86
CA GLU A 145 -12.90 0.66 -17.63
C GLU A 145 -13.85 1.47 -16.71
N ASN A 146 -14.43 0.83 -15.70
CA ASN A 146 -15.27 1.50 -14.71
C ASN A 146 -14.50 2.52 -13.87
N LEU A 147 -13.25 2.21 -13.49
CA LEU A 147 -12.37 3.15 -12.82
C LEU A 147 -12.11 4.35 -13.74
N ILE A 148 -11.61 4.12 -14.95
CA ILE A 148 -11.31 5.17 -15.95
C ILE A 148 -12.52 6.06 -16.24
N GLY A 149 -13.74 5.51 -16.25
CA GLY A 149 -14.97 6.26 -16.51
C GLY A 149 -15.27 7.39 -15.52
N ASN A 150 -14.68 7.37 -14.32
CA ASN A 150 -14.98 8.33 -13.25
C ASN A 150 -13.69 8.98 -12.72
N TYR A 151 -13.18 10.05 -13.35
CA TYR A 151 -11.88 10.67 -13.03
C TYR A 151 -11.65 10.97 -11.53
N GLU A 152 -12.67 11.37 -10.78
CA GLU A 152 -12.57 11.63 -9.34
C GLU A 152 -12.22 10.37 -8.51
N ARG A 153 -12.54 9.17 -9.01
CA ARG A 153 -12.14 7.87 -8.44
C ARG A 153 -11.06 7.15 -9.25
N ALA A 154 -11.00 7.39 -10.56
CA ALA A 154 -10.05 6.84 -11.52
C ALA A 154 -8.63 7.34 -11.27
N GLY A 155 -8.52 8.54 -10.68
CA GLY A 155 -7.25 9.08 -10.25
C GLY A 155 -6.56 8.09 -9.33
N VAL A 156 -7.26 7.34 -8.48
CA VAL A 156 -6.62 6.51 -7.47
C VAL A 156 -6.36 5.08 -7.96
N PHE A 157 -5.09 4.75 -8.10
CA PHE A 157 -4.59 3.40 -8.32
C PHE A 157 -4.58 2.62 -7.01
N THR A 158 -5.41 1.58 -6.90
CA THR A 158 -5.58 0.79 -5.67
C THR A 158 -4.75 -0.50 -5.61
N GLY A 159 -3.96 -0.77 -6.66
CA GLY A 159 -3.02 -1.89 -6.73
C GLY A 159 -1.60 -1.55 -6.28
N SER A 160 -1.34 -0.34 -5.79
CA SER A 160 -0.06 0.11 -5.25
C SER A 160 -0.09 0.13 -3.72
N PHE A 161 1.08 0.02 -3.08
CA PHE A 161 1.21 -0.01 -1.62
C PHE A 161 0.54 1.20 -0.93
N HIS A 162 0.58 2.34 -1.62
CA HIS A 162 -0.18 3.54 -1.24
C HIS A 162 -1.11 3.92 -2.39
N PRO A 163 -2.22 4.64 -2.11
CA PRO A 163 -3.04 5.24 -3.15
C PRO A 163 -2.19 6.14 -4.06
N VAL A 164 -2.13 5.83 -5.35
CA VAL A 164 -1.39 6.66 -6.34
C VAL A 164 -2.38 7.42 -7.18
N TYR A 165 -2.20 8.73 -7.33
CA TYR A 165 -3.07 9.57 -8.13
C TYR A 165 -2.53 9.73 -9.56
N LEU A 166 -3.14 9.02 -10.51
CA LEU A 166 -2.74 8.99 -11.92
C LEU A 166 -2.67 10.40 -12.52
N PRO A 167 -1.50 10.78 -13.07
CA PRO A 167 -1.37 12.02 -13.80
C PRO A 167 -2.39 12.13 -14.94
N ARG A 168 -2.95 13.33 -15.15
CA ARG A 168 -3.95 13.57 -16.20
C ARG A 168 -3.53 13.05 -17.58
N ASP A 169 -2.25 13.18 -17.94
CA ASP A 169 -1.73 12.66 -19.20
C ASP A 169 -1.71 11.13 -19.24
N GLU A 170 -1.34 10.47 -18.14
CA GLU A 170 -1.39 9.00 -18.03
C GLU A 170 -2.83 8.50 -18.06
N TYR A 171 -3.74 9.17 -17.35
CA TYR A 171 -5.18 8.90 -17.42
C TYR A 171 -5.71 9.01 -18.86
N ASN A 172 -5.36 10.09 -19.57
CA ASN A 172 -5.77 10.30 -20.95
C ASN A 172 -5.19 9.24 -21.89
N LYS A 173 -3.97 8.75 -21.65
CA LYS A 173 -3.42 7.63 -22.42
C LYS A 173 -4.26 6.37 -22.24
N ILE A 174 -4.59 5.98 -21.01
CA ILE A 174 -5.39 4.77 -20.77
C ILE A 174 -6.81 4.94 -21.35
N LYS A 175 -7.44 6.10 -21.13
CA LYS A 175 -8.80 6.40 -21.61
C LYS A 175 -8.93 6.33 -23.13
N ASN A 176 -7.91 6.78 -23.86
CA ASN A 176 -7.92 6.82 -25.32
C ASN A 176 -7.23 5.61 -25.96
N ALA A 177 -6.66 4.70 -25.15
CA ALA A 177 -6.04 3.48 -25.64
C ALA A 177 -7.10 2.51 -26.19
N LYS A 178 -6.67 1.65 -27.12
CA LYS A 178 -7.49 0.51 -27.49
C LYS A 178 -7.57 -0.45 -26.31
N SER A 179 -8.71 -1.13 -26.18
CA SER A 179 -8.93 -2.11 -25.10
C SER A 179 -7.80 -3.14 -24.94
N GLU A 180 -7.10 -3.50 -26.01
CA GLU A 180 -5.99 -4.46 -26.00
C GLU A 180 -4.71 -3.89 -25.36
N ASP A 181 -4.51 -2.57 -25.41
CA ASP A 181 -3.31 -1.89 -24.89
C ASP A 181 -3.49 -1.44 -23.43
N VAL A 182 -4.74 -1.29 -22.98
CA VAL A 182 -5.10 -0.77 -21.64
C VAL A 182 -4.41 -1.55 -20.52
N MET A 183 -4.34 -2.88 -20.61
CA MET A 183 -3.69 -3.73 -19.60
C MET A 183 -2.17 -3.56 -19.56
N ALA A 184 -1.54 -3.39 -20.72
CA ALA A 184 -0.09 -3.16 -20.81
C ALA A 184 0.28 -1.78 -20.25
N ILE A 185 -0.52 -0.75 -20.55
CA ILE A 185 -0.32 0.60 -19.99
C ILE A 185 -0.51 0.56 -18.47
N PHE A 186 -1.56 -0.11 -17.99
CA PHE A 186 -1.81 -0.31 -16.57
C PHE A 186 -0.63 -0.97 -15.85
N ALA A 187 -0.09 -2.06 -16.42
CA ALA A 187 1.09 -2.74 -15.86
C ALA A 187 2.32 -1.83 -15.80
N GLY A 188 2.57 -1.05 -16.85
CA GLY A 188 3.66 -0.07 -16.87
C GLY A 188 3.51 1.04 -15.83
N LEU A 189 2.29 1.50 -15.57
CA LEU A 189 2.00 2.47 -14.52
C LEU A 189 2.20 1.87 -13.13
N LEU A 190 1.77 0.63 -12.92
CA LEU A 190 2.07 -0.11 -11.69
C LEU A 190 3.56 -0.15 -11.42
N ASP A 191 4.35 -0.61 -12.39
CA ASP A 191 5.79 -0.73 -12.23
C ASP A 191 6.47 0.63 -11.98
N LYS A 192 5.90 1.72 -12.53
CA LYS A 192 6.40 3.09 -12.33
C LYS A 192 6.15 3.61 -10.92
N PHE A 193 4.94 3.39 -10.38
CA PHE A 193 4.53 3.95 -9.09
C PHE A 193 4.72 2.98 -7.92
N GLN A 194 4.98 1.71 -8.21
CA GLN A 194 5.32 0.73 -7.21
C GLN A 194 6.77 0.91 -6.78
N ILE A 195 6.94 1.35 -5.55
CA ILE A 195 8.24 1.61 -4.96
C ILE A 195 8.81 0.29 -4.44
N ARG A 196 9.78 -0.26 -5.20
CA ARG A 196 10.46 -1.55 -4.93
C ARG A 196 11.27 -1.61 -3.62
N ASP A 197 11.36 -0.49 -2.93
CA ASP A 197 12.13 -0.29 -1.71
C ASP A 197 11.28 0.43 -0.65
N ILE A 198 10.06 -0.03 -0.39
CA ILE A 198 9.11 0.65 0.51
C ILE A 198 9.69 1.06 1.88
N GLU A 199 10.62 0.27 2.43
CA GLU A 199 11.33 0.58 3.69
C GLU A 199 12.16 1.88 3.63
N LYS A 200 12.49 2.37 2.43
CA LYS A 200 13.26 3.60 2.22
C LYS A 200 12.40 4.85 2.14
N TYR A 201 11.08 4.71 2.01
CA TYR A 201 10.16 5.82 1.79
C TYR A 201 9.18 5.93 2.95
N THR A 202 8.72 7.14 3.24
CA THR A 202 7.68 7.41 4.21
C THR A 202 6.54 8.15 3.51
N PHE A 203 5.40 7.49 3.41
CA PHE A 203 4.20 8.15 2.89
C PHE A 203 3.59 8.97 4.02
N MET A 204 3.39 10.27 3.78
CA MET A 204 2.74 11.15 4.74
C MET A 204 1.23 10.90 4.72
N GLU A 205 0.80 9.80 5.35
CA GLU A 205 -0.62 9.51 5.58
C GLU A 205 -1.15 10.33 6.77
N PRO A 206 -2.35 10.92 6.68
CA PRO A 206 -2.88 11.73 7.75
C PRO A 206 -3.46 10.86 8.86
N MET A 207 -3.14 11.21 10.10
CA MET A 207 -3.81 10.74 11.30
C MET A 207 -4.81 11.78 11.77
N PHE A 208 -5.99 11.34 12.19
CA PHE A 208 -7.05 12.23 12.66
C PHE A 208 -7.20 12.17 14.17
N TYR A 209 -7.20 13.33 14.81
CA TYR A 209 -7.39 13.48 16.25
C TYR A 209 -8.57 14.40 16.52
N GLN A 210 -9.42 14.03 17.47
CA GLN A 210 -10.51 14.89 17.93
C GLN A 210 -10.17 15.43 19.32
N ASN A 211 -10.15 16.76 19.45
CA ASN A 211 -10.00 17.41 20.73
C ASN A 211 -11.28 17.20 21.57
N ARG A 212 -11.13 16.68 22.79
CA ARG A 212 -12.26 16.34 23.66
C ARG A 212 -13.03 17.56 24.16
N GLU A 213 -12.38 18.72 24.29
CA GLU A 213 -12.95 19.92 24.89
C GLU A 213 -13.78 20.73 23.91
N ASN A 214 -13.25 20.97 22.70
CA ASN A 214 -13.89 21.80 21.68
C ASN A 214 -14.43 21.00 20.48
N GLN A 215 -14.28 19.67 20.48
CA GLN A 215 -14.73 18.73 19.45
C GLN A 215 -14.09 18.94 18.06
N ARG A 216 -13.11 19.85 17.94
CA ARG A 216 -12.40 20.13 16.69
C ARG A 216 -11.57 18.93 16.25
N ILE A 217 -11.52 18.70 14.96
CA ILE A 217 -10.81 17.58 14.34
C ILE A 217 -9.56 18.10 13.65
N GLN A 218 -8.42 17.52 14.01
CA GLN A 218 -7.12 17.85 13.45
C GLN A 218 -6.65 16.70 12.57
N GLY A 219 -6.26 17.02 11.33
CA GLY A 219 -5.53 16.12 10.46
C GLY A 219 -4.02 16.36 10.61
N VAL A 220 -3.27 15.31 10.92
CA VAL A 220 -1.85 15.40 11.27
C VAL A 220 -1.03 14.48 10.39
N TYR A 221 -0.09 15.06 9.67
CA TYR A 221 0.93 14.34 8.92
C TYR A 221 2.23 14.28 9.72
N THR A 222 3.08 13.28 9.45
CA THR A 222 4.41 13.17 10.06
C THR A 222 5.49 13.24 8.99
N PHE A 223 6.47 14.13 9.17
CA PHE A 223 7.66 14.26 8.32
C PHE A 223 8.90 13.80 9.10
N GLU A 224 9.64 12.83 8.57
CA GLU A 224 10.77 12.20 9.28
C GLU A 224 12.13 12.61 8.69
N GLU A 225 13.05 13.00 9.58
CA GLU A 225 14.42 13.36 9.17
C GLU A 225 15.16 12.18 8.54
N GLY A 226 15.78 12.44 7.38
CA GLY A 226 16.63 11.50 6.68
C GLY A 226 15.87 10.39 5.93
N LYS A 227 14.54 10.43 5.89
CA LYS A 227 13.72 9.50 5.10
C LYS A 227 13.16 10.18 3.87
N VAL A 228 13.26 9.50 2.73
CA VAL A 228 12.61 9.95 1.49
C VAL A 228 11.10 9.96 1.75
N SER A 229 10.44 11.09 1.50
CA SER A 229 9.04 11.29 1.89
C SER A 229 8.16 11.51 0.68
N ILE A 230 7.00 10.85 0.64
CA ILE A 230 5.92 11.14 -0.32
C ILE A 230 4.92 12.04 0.40
N ILE A 231 4.73 13.22 -0.16
CA ILE A 231 4.16 14.36 0.53
C ILE A 231 2.94 14.81 -0.26
N PRO A 232 1.75 14.93 0.35
CA PRO A 232 0.61 15.49 -0.37
C PRO A 232 0.91 16.91 -0.84
N LYS A 233 0.30 17.31 -1.96
CA LYS A 233 0.28 18.68 -2.48
C LYS A 233 -0.75 19.52 -1.74
N GLU A 234 -1.88 18.92 -1.42
CA GLU A 234 -2.95 19.50 -0.61
C GLU A 234 -3.42 18.50 0.45
N PRO A 235 -3.88 18.95 1.62
CA PRO A 235 -4.43 18.05 2.62
C PRO A 235 -5.68 17.32 2.11
N TYR A 236 -5.81 16.05 2.45
CA TYR A 236 -6.92 15.22 1.99
C TYR A 236 -7.30 14.15 3.02
N ILE A 237 -8.55 13.67 2.94
CA ILE A 237 -9.00 12.50 3.70
C ILE A 237 -8.85 11.28 2.79
N PRO A 238 -7.98 10.31 3.14
CA PRO A 238 -7.84 9.07 2.39
C PRO A 238 -9.16 8.31 2.24
N ALA A 239 -9.38 7.70 1.08
CA ALA A 239 -10.64 7.00 0.77
C ALA A 239 -10.94 5.81 1.69
N ASN A 240 -9.92 5.22 2.31
CA ASN A 240 -10.05 4.14 3.29
C ASN A 240 -10.46 4.64 4.69
N ILE A 241 -10.40 5.96 4.96
CA ILE A 241 -10.79 6.54 6.25
C ILE A 241 -12.26 6.97 6.19
N ARG A 242 -13.11 6.24 6.92
CA ARG A 242 -14.53 6.55 7.04
C ARG A 242 -14.76 7.56 8.17
N LEU A 243 -14.69 8.84 7.85
CA LEU A 243 -15.30 9.87 8.70
C LEU A 243 -16.82 9.89 8.47
N LYS A 244 -17.58 10.41 9.44
CA LYS A 244 -19.02 10.63 9.20
C LYS A 244 -19.18 11.55 7.99
N ALA A 245 -20.22 11.33 7.19
CA ALA A 245 -20.57 12.23 6.10
C ALA A 245 -20.56 13.68 6.62
N ASP A 246 -19.94 14.59 5.85
CA ASP A 246 -19.81 16.02 6.15
C ASP A 246 -18.89 16.39 7.33
N THR A 247 -18.03 15.47 7.77
CA THR A 247 -17.00 15.80 8.77
C THR A 247 -15.99 16.79 8.17
N LEU A 248 -15.95 18.01 8.70
CA LEU A 248 -14.96 19.00 8.35
C LEU A 248 -13.70 18.82 9.22
N ILE A 249 -12.53 18.93 8.61
CA ILE A 249 -11.25 18.98 9.32
C ILE A 249 -10.96 20.45 9.61
N ASP A 250 -10.84 20.77 10.89
CA ASP A 250 -10.65 22.14 11.36
C ASP A 250 -9.25 22.66 11.03
N GLU A 251 -8.23 21.82 11.19
CA GLU A 251 -6.83 22.19 11.08
C GLU A 251 -6.00 21.03 10.50
N TRP A 252 -5.05 21.37 9.63
CA TRP A 252 -4.08 20.44 9.07
C TRP A 252 -2.68 20.81 9.53
N MET A 253 -1.95 19.83 10.04
CA MET A 253 -0.63 20.05 10.66
C MET A 253 0.38 19.01 10.19
N VAL A 254 1.66 19.39 10.23
CA VAL A 254 2.81 18.51 10.01
C VAL A 254 3.63 18.46 11.28
N VAL A 255 3.88 17.24 11.77
CA VAL A 255 4.78 16.96 12.88
C VAL A 255 6.14 16.57 12.32
N PHE A 256 7.19 17.30 12.67
CA PHE A 256 8.56 16.95 12.31
C PHE A 256 9.16 16.02 13.38
N ASN A 257 9.59 14.85 12.93
CA ASN A 257 10.34 13.89 13.74
C ASN A 257 11.84 13.99 13.42
N ILE A 258 12.55 14.77 14.23
CA ILE A 258 13.97 15.10 14.07
C ILE A 258 14.81 14.23 15.01
N LYS A 259 15.86 13.57 14.50
CA LYS A 259 16.74 12.70 15.27
C LYS A 259 17.42 13.45 16.40
N GLY A 260 17.44 12.83 17.57
CA GLY A 260 17.95 13.44 18.80
C GLY A 260 16.94 14.34 19.52
N ARG A 261 15.81 14.74 18.91
CA ARG A 261 14.78 15.49 19.65
C ARG A 261 13.94 14.53 20.51
N LYS A 262 13.95 14.74 21.83
CA LYS A 262 13.05 14.04 22.75
C LYS A 262 11.59 14.49 22.51
N PRO A 263 10.59 13.59 22.50
CA PRO A 263 9.20 13.89 22.15
C PRO A 263 8.41 14.71 23.20
N LYS A 264 9.06 15.43 24.14
CA LYS A 264 8.34 16.20 25.18
C LYS A 264 7.42 17.27 24.60
N SER A 265 7.75 17.78 23.42
CA SER A 265 6.84 18.58 22.58
C SER A 265 7.15 18.24 21.12
N PRO A 266 6.17 17.78 20.31
CA PRO A 266 6.38 17.58 18.88
C PRO A 266 6.64 18.93 18.20
N LEU A 267 7.48 18.94 17.17
CA LEU A 267 7.64 20.12 16.33
C LEU A 267 6.45 20.17 15.37
N VAL A 268 5.47 21.01 15.66
CA VAL A 268 4.23 21.06 14.88
C VAL A 268 4.17 22.36 14.09
N VAL A 269 3.83 22.24 12.81
CA VAL A 269 3.71 23.36 11.88
C VAL A 269 2.38 23.23 11.12
N PRO A 270 1.65 24.33 10.90
CA PRO A 270 0.48 24.30 10.02
C PRO A 270 0.86 23.83 8.62
N TYR A 271 0.01 23.00 8.00
CA TYR A 271 0.34 22.41 6.70
C TYR A 271 0.61 23.46 5.61
N TYR A 272 -0.12 24.58 5.60
CA TYR A 272 0.11 25.65 4.62
C TYR A 272 1.51 26.28 4.72
N GLU A 273 2.10 26.36 5.91
CA GLU A 273 3.47 26.89 6.09
C GLU A 273 4.49 25.88 5.58
N PHE A 274 4.25 24.60 5.86
CA PHE A 274 5.03 23.51 5.29
C PHE A 274 4.95 23.48 3.75
N GLU A 275 3.73 23.62 3.19
CA GLU A 275 3.48 23.65 1.75
C GLU A 275 4.20 24.82 1.05
N ASN A 276 4.18 26.01 1.67
CA ASN A 276 4.91 27.18 1.18
C ASN A 276 6.44 26.99 1.17
N ALA A 277 6.98 26.13 2.03
CA ALA A 277 8.38 25.77 2.01
C ALA A 277 8.70 24.78 0.88
N ILE A 278 7.86 23.73 0.71
CA ILE A 278 8.08 22.69 -0.30
C ILE A 278 7.85 23.18 -1.74
N SER A 279 6.90 24.11 -1.95
CA SER A 279 6.58 24.70 -3.26
C SER A 279 7.71 25.54 -3.87
N ARG A 280 8.79 25.79 -3.13
CA ARG A 280 10.01 26.47 -3.62
C ARG A 280 10.89 25.62 -4.55
N GLY A 281 10.37 24.51 -5.07
CA GLY A 281 11.00 23.69 -6.12
C GLY A 281 12.01 22.66 -5.62
N ILE A 282 11.93 22.27 -4.34
CA ILE A 282 12.88 21.34 -3.71
C ILE A 282 12.42 19.88 -3.89
N PHE A 283 11.12 19.68 -4.11
CA PHE A 283 10.49 18.38 -4.26
C PHE A 283 10.10 18.16 -5.71
N LYS A 284 10.15 16.90 -6.16
CA LYS A 284 9.74 16.51 -7.52
C LYS A 284 8.30 16.06 -7.49
N ASP A 285 7.59 16.16 -8.61
CA ASP A 285 6.29 15.51 -8.76
C ASP A 285 6.45 13.99 -8.61
N PHE A 286 5.66 13.41 -7.71
CA PHE A 286 5.50 11.97 -7.63
C PHE A 286 4.32 11.53 -8.49
N ASP A 287 3.15 12.11 -8.21
CA ASP A 287 1.90 11.87 -8.89
C ASP A 287 1.04 13.16 -8.91
N ASP A 288 -0.24 13.10 -9.32
CA ASP A 288 -1.08 14.31 -9.42
C ASP A 288 -1.36 14.97 -8.05
N MET A 289 -1.31 14.20 -6.95
CA MET A 289 -1.64 14.66 -5.59
C MET A 289 -0.43 14.74 -4.67
N HIS A 290 0.73 14.23 -5.08
CA HIS A 290 1.90 14.12 -4.21
C HIS A 290 3.19 14.59 -4.87
N TYR A 291 4.06 15.14 -4.03
CA TYR A 291 5.48 15.31 -4.29
C TYR A 291 6.29 14.16 -3.70
N ILE A 292 7.53 14.01 -4.18
CA ILE A 292 8.56 13.18 -3.56
C ILE A 292 9.78 14.02 -3.19
N GLY A 293 10.21 13.88 -1.95
CA GLY A 293 11.37 14.58 -1.38
C GLY A 293 12.45 13.63 -0.96
N GLU A 294 13.70 13.99 -1.24
CA GLU A 294 14.86 13.30 -0.66
C GLU A 294 14.79 13.32 0.87
N GLY A 295 15.47 12.39 1.53
CA GLY A 295 15.59 12.41 2.98
C GLY A 295 16.34 13.66 3.42
N PHE A 296 15.62 14.64 3.97
CA PHE A 296 16.24 15.87 4.46
C PHE A 296 16.86 15.60 5.82
N ASP A 297 18.16 15.85 5.93
CA ASP A 297 18.85 15.93 7.21
C ASP A 297 18.51 17.26 7.92
N LYS A 298 19.00 17.43 9.14
CA LYS A 298 18.79 18.63 9.94
C LYS A 298 19.18 19.91 9.21
N ASP A 299 20.27 19.88 8.44
CA ASP A 299 20.79 21.06 7.73
C ASP A 299 19.85 21.48 6.62
N LYS A 300 19.35 20.53 5.81
CA LYS A 300 18.32 20.82 4.80
C LYS A 300 17.01 21.28 5.46
N ILE A 301 16.59 20.66 6.57
CA ILE A 301 15.40 21.13 7.30
C ILE A 301 15.61 22.58 7.76
N ARG A 302 16.79 22.93 8.29
CA ARG A 302 17.14 24.30 8.66
C ARG A 302 17.09 25.24 7.47
N GLU A 303 17.74 24.89 6.38
CA GLU A 303 17.83 25.72 5.17
C GLU A 303 16.43 26.11 4.65
N TYR A 304 15.55 25.11 4.51
CA TYR A 304 14.26 25.32 3.86
C TYR A 304 13.16 25.82 4.80
N PHE A 305 13.26 25.51 6.10
CA PHE A 305 12.22 25.81 7.07
C PHE A 305 12.63 26.83 8.15
N ASN A 306 13.80 27.49 8.05
CA ASN A 306 14.25 28.53 9.01
C ASN A 306 13.31 29.75 9.15
N HIS A 307 12.43 29.96 8.19
CA HIS A 307 11.47 31.05 8.18
C HIS A 307 10.25 30.75 9.08
N ILE A 308 10.17 29.52 9.59
CA ILE A 308 9.17 29.07 10.55
C ILE A 308 9.83 29.11 11.93
N ASP A 309 9.44 30.08 12.76
CA ASP A 309 10.10 30.38 14.03
C ASP A 309 10.20 29.15 14.95
N SER A 310 9.14 28.33 15.02
CA SER A 310 9.12 27.11 15.84
C SER A 310 10.15 26.07 15.40
N ILE A 311 10.45 25.98 14.10
CA ILE A 311 11.48 25.10 13.55
C ILE A 311 12.86 25.66 13.87
N LYS A 312 13.06 26.96 13.62
CA LYS A 312 14.33 27.64 13.88
C LYS A 312 14.75 27.52 15.35
N GLU A 313 13.85 27.90 16.27
CA GLU A 313 14.09 27.80 17.71
C GLU A 313 14.43 26.37 18.16
N SER A 314 13.77 25.37 17.56
CA SER A 314 14.05 23.97 17.86
C SER A 314 15.45 23.54 17.41
N LEU A 315 15.88 23.94 16.22
CA LEU A 315 17.16 23.51 15.67
C LEU A 315 18.32 24.19 16.39
N ASP A 316 18.18 25.48 16.74
CA ASP A 316 19.18 26.24 17.49
C ASP A 316 19.38 25.68 18.91
N SER A 317 18.30 25.19 19.53
CA SER A 317 18.34 24.47 20.80
C SER A 317 19.11 23.15 20.71
N LEU A 318 18.87 22.36 19.65
CA LEU A 318 19.58 21.09 19.43
C LEU A 318 21.08 21.30 19.22
N GLU A 319 21.47 22.27 18.39
CA GLU A 319 22.87 22.60 18.15
C GLU A 319 23.58 23.06 19.43
N THR A 320 22.88 23.82 20.28
CA THR A 320 23.40 24.23 21.59
C THR A 320 23.64 23.02 22.50
N LEU A 321 22.73 22.04 22.53
CA LEU A 321 22.87 20.82 23.33
C LEU A 321 24.01 19.93 22.81
N GLU A 322 24.13 19.78 21.49
CA GLU A 322 25.21 19.05 20.81
C GLU A 322 26.58 19.69 21.11
N HIS A 323 26.69 21.01 21.04
CA HIS A 323 27.92 21.74 21.39
C HIS A 323 28.32 21.63 22.86
N LEU A 324 27.35 21.52 23.77
CA LEU A 324 27.60 21.38 25.20
C LEU A 324 27.93 19.94 25.61
N GLY A 325 27.91 18.97 24.68
CA GLY A 325 28.12 17.55 24.97
C GLY A 325 27.10 16.99 25.97
N LEU A 326 25.95 17.65 26.10
CA LEU A 326 24.87 17.22 26.97
C LEU A 326 24.09 16.12 26.27
N ASP A 327 23.92 15.00 26.95
CA ASP A 327 23.16 13.88 26.42
C ASP A 327 21.77 14.35 25.99
N ILE A 328 21.48 14.17 24.71
CA ILE A 328 20.14 14.34 24.12
C ILE A 328 19.30 13.10 24.48
N ASN A 329 19.34 12.74 25.76
CA ASN A 329 18.54 11.66 26.30
C ASN A 329 17.12 12.11 26.35
#